data_AF-A0A969R1J9-F1
#
_entry.id   AF-A0A969R1J9-F1
#
_cell.length_a   1.000
_cell.length_b   1.000
_cell.length_c   1.000
_cell.angle_alpha   90.00
_cell.angle_beta   90.00
_cell.angle_gamma   90.00
#
_symmetry.space_group_name_H-M   'P 1'
#
loop_
_entity.id
_entity.type
_entity.pdbx_description
1 polymer ?
#
loop_
_entity_poly.entity_id
_entity_poly.type
_entity_poly.pdbx_seq_one_letter_code
_entity_poly.pdbx_strand_id
1 'polypeptide(L)'
;MGGLLLPARLEVRYDRTFLMDLKSLETAVFPVIQKFVFSDFFQMGQLQDLCEFQPLGSSEIFYRFTLDQYLICVEITGQIIKFLRILPKPDV
;
A
#
# COMPACT_ATOMS: atom_id res chain seq x y z
N MET A 1 1.53 -14.46 18.35
CA MET A 1 0.99 -13.17 18.81
C MET A 1 1.24 -12.15 17.71
N GLY A 2 0.30 -12.01 16.77
CA GLY A 2 0.42 -11.04 15.68
C GLY A 2 0.05 -9.67 16.19
N GLY A 3 1.02 -8.76 16.27
CA GLY A 3 0.75 -7.37 16.65
C GLY A 3 -0.18 -6.73 15.64
N LEU A 4 -1.23 -6.08 16.14
CA LEU A 4 -2.14 -5.26 15.33
C LEU A 4 -1.34 -4.10 14.75
N LEU A 5 -1.04 -4.14 13.44
CA LEU A 5 -0.39 -3.04 12.74
C LEU A 5 -1.48 -2.02 12.38
N LEU A 6 -1.61 -1.00 13.24
CA LEU A 6 -2.56 0.10 13.08
C LEU A 6 -1.88 1.23 12.28
N PRO A 7 -2.29 1.52 11.03
CA PRO A 7 -1.66 2.55 10.18
C PRO A 7 -1.54 3.91 10.86
N ALA A 8 -2.54 4.32 11.64
CA ALA A 8 -2.57 5.59 12.37
C ALA A 8 -1.43 5.78 13.39
N ARG A 9 -0.74 4.69 13.78
CA ARG A 9 0.33 4.70 14.79
C ARG A 9 1.72 4.46 14.19
N LEU A 10 1.82 4.37 12.88
CA LEU A 10 3.04 4.01 12.17
C LEU A 10 3.56 5.21 11.39
N GLU A 11 4.88 5.31 11.25
CA GLU A 11 5.49 6.29 10.36
C GLU A 11 5.28 5.83 8.93
N VAL A 12 4.54 6.62 8.14
CA VAL A 12 4.29 6.32 6.73
C VAL A 12 5.25 7.11 5.85
N ARG A 13 6.00 6.38 5.01
CA ARG A 13 6.96 6.92 4.05
C ARG A 13 6.57 6.55 2.62
N TYR A 14 7.04 7.34 1.66
CA TYR A 14 6.80 7.12 0.24
C TYR A 14 8.13 7.07 -0.49
N ASP A 15 8.39 5.98 -1.22
CA ASP A 15 9.51 5.93 -2.13
C ASP A 15 9.31 6.92 -3.28
N ARG A 16 10.41 7.44 -3.84
CA ARG A 16 10.34 8.30 -5.01
C ARG A 16 9.65 7.58 -6.18
N THR A 17 9.93 6.28 -6.32
CA THR A 17 9.37 5.44 -7.37
C THR A 17 7.85 5.33 -7.23
N PHE A 18 7.35 5.12 -6.01
CA PHE A 18 5.92 5.12 -5.72
C PHE A 18 5.24 6.43 -6.15
N LEU A 19 5.84 7.58 -5.84
CA LEU A 19 5.29 8.88 -6.21
C LEU A 19 5.33 9.12 -7.73
N MET A 20 6.31 8.54 -8.44
CA MET A 20 6.34 8.55 -9.91
C MET A 20 5.23 7.67 -10.48
N ASP A 21 5.06 6.45 -9.96
CA ASP A 21 4.01 5.53 -10.39
C ASP A 21 2.64 6.19 -10.19
N LEU A 22 2.39 6.81 -9.02
CA LEU A 22 1.15 7.52 -8.71
C LEU A 22 0.87 8.61 -9.75
N LYS A 23 1.86 9.43 -10.09
CA LYS A 23 1.70 10.50 -11.10
C LYS A 23 1.46 9.98 -12.52
N SER A 24 1.84 8.73 -12.80
CA SER A 24 1.68 8.11 -14.11
C SER A 24 0.34 7.40 -14.30
N LEU A 25 -0.48 7.31 -13.24
CA LEU A 25 -1.80 6.68 -13.31
C LEU A 25 -2.75 7.41 -14.25
N GLU A 26 -3.68 6.64 -14.81
CA GLU A 26 -4.79 7.18 -15.59
C GLU A 26 -5.61 8.18 -14.77
N THR A 27 -6.14 9.21 -15.44
CA THR A 27 -6.87 10.31 -14.79
C THR A 27 -8.06 9.83 -13.97
N ALA A 28 -8.70 8.73 -14.37
CA ALA A 28 -9.83 8.16 -13.63
C ALA A 28 -9.41 7.50 -12.31
N VAL A 29 -8.21 6.92 -12.24
CA VAL A 29 -7.75 6.11 -11.11
C VAL A 29 -6.87 6.90 -10.14
N PHE A 30 -6.13 7.89 -10.66
CA PHE A 30 -5.31 8.80 -9.86
C PHE A 30 -6.00 9.35 -8.59
N PRO A 31 -7.20 9.95 -8.66
CA PRO A 31 -7.83 10.54 -7.47
C PRO A 31 -8.21 9.49 -6.42
N VAL A 32 -8.56 8.26 -6.85
CA VAL A 32 -8.93 7.17 -5.96
C VAL A 32 -7.71 6.71 -5.17
N ILE A 33 -6.61 6.41 -5.85
CA ILE A 33 -5.38 5.94 -5.21
C ILE A 33 -4.76 7.04 -4.36
N GLN A 34 -4.73 8.29 -4.84
CA GLN A 34 -4.24 9.43 -4.07
C GLN A 34 -5.02 9.60 -2.75
N LYS A 35 -6.36 9.64 -2.81
CA LYS A 35 -7.21 9.82 -1.63
C LYS A 35 -6.98 8.70 -0.62
N PHE A 36 -6.89 7.46 -1.11
CA PHE A 36 -6.63 6.32 -0.26
C PHE A 36 -5.29 6.48 0.47
N VAL A 37 -4.21 6.67 -0.29
CA VAL A 37 -2.84 6.63 0.24
C VAL A 37 -2.58 7.76 1.24
N PHE A 38 -3.07 8.98 0.96
CA PHE A 38 -2.78 10.15 1.80
C PHE A 38 -3.86 10.45 2.84
N SER A 39 -4.99 9.72 2.85
CA SER A 39 -6.07 9.97 3.80
C SER A 39 -6.72 8.69 4.32
N ASP A 40 -7.39 7.92 3.47
CA ASP A 40 -8.23 6.80 3.94
C ASP A 40 -7.39 5.69 4.60
N PHE A 41 -6.15 5.49 4.16
CA PHE A 41 -5.20 4.53 4.73
C PHE A 41 -4.96 4.76 6.22
N PHE A 42 -4.89 6.01 6.67
CA PHE A 42 -4.68 6.35 8.09
C PHE A 42 -5.92 6.11 8.96
N GLN A 43 -7.09 5.98 8.34
CA GLN A 43 -8.35 5.69 9.02
C GLN A 43 -8.61 4.18 9.13
N MET A 44 -7.84 3.36 8.42
CA MET A 44 -7.96 1.91 8.49
C MET A 44 -7.64 1.40 9.89
N GLY A 45 -8.43 0.42 10.34
CA GLY A 45 -8.21 -0.26 11.61
C GLY A 45 -6.90 -1.03 11.56
N GLN A 46 -6.84 -2.08 10.73
CA GLN A 46 -5.68 -2.96 10.66
C GLN A 46 -5.22 -3.14 9.21
N LEU A 47 -3.93 -3.37 9.00
CA LEU A 47 -3.41 -3.68 7.66
C LEU A 47 -4.00 -4.98 7.09
N GLN A 48 -4.39 -5.92 7.94
CA GLN A 48 -5.04 -7.17 7.51
C GLN A 48 -6.43 -6.94 6.89
N ASP A 49 -7.03 -5.76 7.10
CA ASP A 49 -8.32 -5.40 6.51
C ASP A 49 -8.18 -4.93 5.05
N LEU A 50 -6.94 -4.73 4.58
CA LEU A 50 -6.68 -4.34 3.20
C LEU A 50 -7.00 -5.48 2.23
N CYS A 51 -7.63 -5.14 1.11
CA CYS A 51 -8.04 -6.11 0.10
C CYS A 51 -6.83 -6.90 -0.43
N GLU A 52 -6.92 -8.23 -0.42
CA GLU A 52 -5.86 -9.13 -0.89
C GLU A 52 -4.48 -8.87 -0.23
N PHE A 53 -4.47 -8.38 1.01
CA PHE A 53 -3.23 -8.13 1.76
C PHE A 53 -2.46 -9.42 2.02
N GLN A 54 -1.24 -9.49 1.50
CA GLN A 54 -0.41 -10.69 1.62
C GLN A 54 1.08 -10.37 1.49
N PRO A 55 1.97 -11.21 2.05
CA PRO A 55 3.40 -11.11 1.81
C PRO A 55 3.76 -11.21 0.32
N LEU A 56 4.83 -10.53 -0.09
CA LEU A 56 5.40 -10.67 -1.43
C LEU A 56 6.36 -11.86 -1.46
N GLY A 57 5.88 -12.99 -2.00
CA GLY A 57 6.66 -14.23 -2.06
C GLY A 57 6.95 -14.77 -0.66
N SER A 58 8.22 -15.05 -0.38
CA SER A 58 8.69 -15.53 0.94
C SER A 58 9.25 -14.40 1.82
N SER A 59 8.98 -13.14 1.50
CA SER A 59 9.49 -12.01 2.30
C SER A 59 8.72 -11.85 3.60
N GLU A 60 9.44 -11.49 4.67
CA GLU A 60 8.85 -11.17 5.98
C GLU A 60 8.45 -9.69 6.11
N ILE A 61 9.00 -8.82 5.24
CA ILE A 61 8.86 -7.36 5.34
C ILE A 61 8.18 -6.73 4.13
N PHE A 62 8.15 -7.41 2.98
CA PHE A 62 7.45 -6.91 1.80
C PHE A 62 6.05 -7.49 1.72
N TYR A 63 5.08 -6.61 1.52
CA TYR A 63 3.66 -6.95 1.42
C TYR A 63 3.07 -6.27 0.19
N ARG A 64 1.93 -6.79 -0.26
CA ARG A 64 1.10 -6.17 -1.28
C ARG A 64 -0.36 -6.20 -0.86
N PHE A 65 -1.13 -5.26 -1.37
CA PHE A 65 -2.59 -5.29 -1.35
C PHE A 65 -3.13 -4.73 -2.66
N THR A 66 -4.41 -4.95 -2.90
CA THR A 66 -5.11 -4.49 -4.11
C THR A 66 -5.95 -3.26 -3.79
N LEU A 67 -5.88 -2.27 -4.67
CA LEU A 67 -6.74 -1.11 -4.67
C LEU A 67 -7.19 -0.85 -6.10
N ASP A 68 -8.49 -0.97 -6.36
CA ASP A 68 -9.05 -0.98 -7.71
C ASP A 68 -8.37 -2.05 -8.60
N GLN A 69 -7.86 -1.70 -9.79
CA GLN A 69 -7.11 -2.61 -10.67
C GLN A 69 -5.58 -2.53 -10.48
N TYR A 70 -5.12 -2.10 -9.30
CA TYR A 70 -3.69 -1.92 -9.02
C TYR A 70 -3.24 -2.68 -7.78
N LEU A 71 -2.02 -3.20 -7.87
CA LEU A 71 -1.25 -3.74 -6.75
C LEU A 71 -0.41 -2.63 -6.14
N ILE A 72 -0.57 -2.43 -4.84
CA ILE A 72 0.23 -1.50 -4.04
C ILE A 72 1.23 -2.32 -3.23
N CYS A 73 2.51 -2.09 -3.47
CA CYS A 73 3.59 -2.76 -2.74
C CYS A 73 4.09 -1.88 -1.60
N VAL A 74 4.22 -2.47 -0.41
CA VAL A 74 4.73 -1.79 0.78
C VAL A 74 5.84 -2.60 1.45
N GLU A 75 6.77 -1.91 2.07
CA GLU A 75 7.70 -2.47 3.04
C GLU A 75 7.22 -2.12 4.44
N ILE A 76 7.25 -3.09 5.35
CA ILE A 76 6.88 -2.93 6.75
C ILE A 76 8.07 -3.35 7.61
N THR A 77 8.70 -2.38 8.28
CA THR A 77 9.86 -2.60 9.14
C THR A 77 9.66 -1.89 10.47
N GLY A 78 9.48 -2.68 11.54
CA GLY A 78 9.21 -2.15 12.88
C GLY A 78 7.94 -1.28 12.90
N GLN A 79 8.11 0.03 13.07
CA GLN A 79 7.01 1.00 13.09
C GLN A 79 6.86 1.81 11.80
N ILE A 80 7.58 1.44 10.73
CA ILE A 80 7.58 2.17 9.46
C ILE A 80 6.81 1.36 8.42
N ILE A 81 5.89 2.01 7.72
CA ILE A 81 5.31 1.52 6.46
C ILE A 81 5.84 2.40 5.34
N LYS A 82 6.54 1.80 4.38
CA LYS A 82 7.04 2.51 3.21
C LYS A 82 6.31 2.02 1.97
N PHE A 83 5.57 2.92 1.31
CA PHE A 83 4.99 2.66 0.00
C PHE A 83 6.08 2.63 -1.07
N LEU A 84 6.17 1.53 -1.83
CA LEU A 84 7.27 1.27 -2.75
C LEU A 84 6.90 1.48 -4.22
N ARG A 85 5.80 0.87 -4.66
CA ARG A 85 5.41 0.78 -6.08
C ARG A 85 3.90 0.68 -6.24
N ILE A 86 3.41 1.16 -7.38
CA ILE A 86 2.05 0.89 -7.88
C ILE A 86 2.21 0.13 -9.20
N LEU A 87 1.59 -1.05 -9.30
CA LEU A 87 1.66 -1.91 -10.48
C LEU A 87 0.24 -2.22 -10.97
N PRO A 88 -0.02 -2.28 -12.27
CA PRO A 88 -1.29 -2.81 -12.76
C PRO A 88 -1.45 -4.26 -12.27
N LYS A 89 -2.66 -4.61 -11.83
CA LYS A 89 -2.98 -6.00 -11.52
C LYS A 89 -2.89 -6.80 -12.83
N PRO A 90 -2.17 -7.93 -12.86
CA PRO A 90 -2.05 -8.72 -14.08
C PRO A 90 -3.43 -9.23 -14.51
N ASP A 91 -3.77 -8.98 -15.77
CA ASP A 91 -4.88 -9.66 -16.45
C ASP A 91 -4.45 -11.11 -16.64
N VAL A 92 -5.07 -12.04 -15.90
CA VAL A 92 -4.86 -13.48 -16.06
C VAL A 92 -5.54 -13.95 -17.35
#